data_AF-A0A0D0AJJ4-F1
#
_entry.id   AF-A0A0D0AJJ4-F1
#
_cell.length_a   1.000
_cell.length_b   1.000
_cell.length_c   1.000
_cell.angle_alpha   90.00
_cell.angle_beta   90.00
_cell.angle_gamma   90.00
#
_symmetry.space_group_name_H-M   'P 1'
#
loop_
_entity.id
_entity.type
_entity.pdbx_description
1 polymer ?
#
loop_
_entity_poly.entity_id
_entity_poly.type
_entity_poly.pdbx_seq_one_letter_code
_entity_poly.pdbx_strand_id
1 'polypeptide(L)'
;MSSDLTQIDPQLLTPAQQMIWRRQLKEKEKQVSPQDSLPINADFSQLAAPSSSASMMILTLNPSLLNLGQQRIGDYVNTLKRKFDLQPQDCTDLDELVSATAEERYFFQTALLLANCKDQLKLINSSSDKLPTALKTCARSFTFSILVSPHISSYSGKNFADIVVKCMCSSGVDGVPAENQPAKLKELKTLISECATSDHYAIKNKVALSIAEADSSTRNIALLAKAIIGTHGSAITPDLLAHIAVIKSCDFWGELDKSIDCWHGNGGFKQHGNSVEMWQSIHFTYEDDVETYGDPVNTEVQITDIRNISNSQKIVDNWAKRVTPPAAEKSKHSAAHDDDHRQKRSRQESESGDLHEDENGSECNFGT
;
A
#
# COMPACT_ATOMS: atom_id res chain seq x y z
N MET A 1 19.90 -34.93 14.86
CA MET A 1 20.64 -35.58 13.75
C MET A 1 20.39 -34.74 12.51
N SER A 2 21.43 -34.19 11.88
CA SER A 2 21.25 -33.41 10.65
C SER A 2 21.24 -34.39 9.47
N SER A 3 20.17 -34.39 8.68
CA SER A 3 20.11 -35.18 7.45
C SER A 3 20.93 -34.48 6.37
N ASP A 4 21.87 -35.19 5.75
CA ASP A 4 22.53 -34.70 4.53
C ASP A 4 21.50 -34.77 3.39
N LEU A 5 20.96 -33.61 3.00
CA LEU A 5 19.97 -33.50 1.95
C LEU A 5 20.62 -33.62 0.57
N THR A 6 21.95 -33.46 0.43
CA THR A 6 22.64 -33.47 -0.87
C THR A 6 22.54 -34.78 -1.65
N GLN A 7 22.01 -35.84 -1.03
CA GLN A 7 21.72 -37.13 -1.67
C GLN A 7 20.28 -37.26 -2.21
N ILE A 8 19.41 -36.28 -1.97
CA ILE A 8 18.01 -36.27 -2.43
C ILE A 8 17.90 -35.43 -3.72
N ASP A 9 17.07 -35.89 -4.67
CA ASP A 9 16.75 -35.15 -5.89
C ASP A 9 16.16 -33.77 -5.54
N PRO A 10 16.77 -32.66 -5.98
CA PRO A 10 16.29 -31.32 -5.66
C PRO A 10 14.86 -31.03 -6.14
N GLN A 11 14.34 -31.74 -7.15
CA GLN A 11 12.94 -31.58 -7.60
C GLN A 11 11.92 -32.10 -6.59
N LEU A 12 12.31 -32.99 -5.67
CA LEU A 12 11.45 -33.56 -4.63
C LEU A 12 11.52 -32.79 -3.30
N LEU A 13 12.37 -31.78 -3.21
CA LEU A 13 12.55 -30.94 -2.02
C LEU A 13 11.58 -29.75 -2.03
N THR A 14 11.00 -29.44 -0.87
CA THR A 14 10.28 -28.17 -0.66
C THR A 14 11.22 -26.97 -0.86
N PRO A 15 10.71 -25.75 -1.17
CA PRO A 15 11.57 -24.57 -1.38
C PRO A 15 12.56 -24.30 -0.23
N ALA A 16 12.12 -24.48 1.02
CA ALA A 16 12.99 -24.37 2.21
C ALA A 16 14.10 -25.44 2.21
N GLN A 17 13.75 -26.70 1.89
CA GLN A 17 14.74 -27.78 1.78
C GLN A 17 15.68 -27.61 0.58
N GLN A 18 15.23 -27.02 -0.53
CA GLN A 18 16.10 -26.67 -1.66
C GLN A 18 17.15 -25.62 -1.26
N MET A 19 16.79 -24.64 -0.42
CA MET A 19 17.77 -23.69 0.12
C MET A 19 18.78 -24.38 1.06
N ILE A 20 18.33 -25.28 1.94
CA ILE A 20 19.24 -26.07 2.80
C ILE A 20 20.15 -26.98 1.96
N TRP A 21 19.65 -27.57 0.87
CA TRP A 21 20.41 -28.38 -0.08
C TRP A 21 21.50 -27.56 -0.79
N ARG A 22 21.14 -26.37 -1.32
CA ARG A 22 22.10 -25.44 -1.95
C ARG A 22 23.17 -24.98 -0.95
N ARG A 23 22.78 -24.73 0.29
CA ARG A 23 23.70 -24.41 1.39
C ARG A 23 24.69 -25.54 1.68
N GLN A 24 24.23 -26.79 1.79
CA GLN A 24 25.10 -27.94 2.05
C GLN A 24 26.09 -28.21 0.91
N LEU A 25 25.75 -27.86 -0.33
CA LEU A 25 26.71 -27.88 -1.45
C LEU A 25 27.77 -26.77 -1.30
N LYS A 26 27.36 -25.52 -1.06
CA LYS A 26 28.30 -24.39 -0.89
C LYS A 26 29.19 -24.53 0.36
N GLU A 27 28.71 -25.13 1.44
CA GLU A 27 29.54 -25.46 2.61
C GLU A 27 30.58 -26.56 2.29
N LYS A 28 30.29 -27.48 1.35
CA LYS A 28 31.28 -28.45 0.83
C LYS A 28 32.31 -27.77 -0.10
N GLU A 29 31.94 -26.71 -0.81
CA GLU A 29 32.85 -25.91 -1.66
C GLU A 29 33.75 -24.95 -0.84
N LYS A 30 33.19 -24.27 0.17
CA LYS A 30 33.93 -23.29 1.01
C LYS A 30 35.02 -23.90 1.90
N GLN A 31 35.06 -25.23 2.10
CA GLN A 31 36.16 -25.89 2.81
C GLN A 31 37.49 -25.91 2.04
N VAL A 32 37.56 -25.35 0.81
CA VAL A 32 38.72 -25.48 -0.09
C VAL A 32 39.62 -24.23 -0.14
N SER A 33 39.29 -23.09 0.48
CA SER A 33 40.16 -21.89 0.43
C SER A 33 40.10 -20.96 1.66
N PRO A 34 41.25 -20.53 2.24
CA PRO A 34 41.29 -19.59 3.36
C PRO A 34 41.38 -18.11 2.93
N GLN A 35 40.77 -17.22 3.72
CA GLN A 35 40.87 -15.75 3.61
C GLN A 35 41.84 -15.15 4.63
N ASP A 36 42.35 -13.95 4.33
CA ASP A 36 42.92 -13.01 5.29
C ASP A 36 42.10 -11.69 5.30
N SER A 37 42.12 -10.98 6.43
CA SER A 37 41.31 -9.77 6.72
C SER A 37 42.19 -8.66 7.32
N LEU A 38 41.67 -7.41 7.45
CA LEU A 38 41.85 -6.41 8.55
C LEU A 38 41.42 -4.95 8.12
N PRO A 39 41.20 -3.97 9.04
CA PRO A 39 40.02 -3.07 8.94
C PRO A 39 40.16 -1.57 9.40
N ILE A 40 39.02 -0.83 9.33
CA ILE A 40 38.53 0.29 10.20
C ILE A 40 39.20 1.71 10.20
N ASN A 41 38.37 2.77 10.03
CA ASN A 41 38.18 4.00 10.88
C ASN A 41 37.26 5.05 10.16
N ALA A 42 36.11 5.51 10.70
CA ALA A 42 35.90 6.69 11.62
C ALA A 42 35.94 8.07 10.90
N ASP A 43 35.11 9.12 11.13
CA ASP A 43 33.97 9.45 12.05
C ASP A 43 33.19 10.73 11.53
N PHE A 44 32.29 11.34 12.35
CA PHE A 44 31.80 12.74 12.42
C PHE A 44 30.31 13.14 12.11
N SER A 45 29.68 13.68 13.17
CA SER A 45 28.63 14.73 13.39
C SER A 45 28.28 15.77 12.28
N GLN A 46 27.18 16.57 12.29
CA GLN A 46 25.98 16.79 13.15
C GLN A 46 24.93 17.72 12.46
N LEU A 47 23.65 17.69 12.94
CA LEU A 47 22.63 18.77 13.05
C LEU A 47 22.28 19.75 11.88
N ALA A 48 20.98 19.83 11.52
CA ALA A 48 20.07 20.98 11.83
C ALA A 48 18.73 20.96 11.04
N ALA A 49 17.68 21.57 11.60
CA ALA A 49 16.39 21.93 10.97
C ALA A 49 16.04 23.39 11.40
N PRO A 50 15.04 24.11 10.80
CA PRO A 50 13.63 23.90 11.19
C PRO A 50 12.49 24.35 10.22
N SER A 51 11.26 23.92 10.54
CA SER A 51 9.95 24.62 10.48
C SER A 51 9.50 25.53 9.31
N SER A 52 8.25 25.35 8.87
CA SER A 52 7.35 26.47 8.52
C SER A 52 5.89 26.14 8.89
N SER A 53 5.08 27.18 9.18
CA SER A 53 3.79 27.09 9.88
C SER A 53 2.59 27.16 8.92
N ALA A 54 1.52 26.41 9.23
CA ALA A 54 0.22 26.54 8.57
C ALA A 54 -0.58 27.71 9.19
N SER A 55 -1.21 28.51 8.33
CA SER A 55 -1.98 29.69 8.75
C SER A 55 -3.48 29.41 8.65
N MET A 56 -4.19 29.38 9.79
CA MET A 56 -5.66 29.35 9.80
C MET A 56 -6.22 30.76 9.59
N MET A 57 -7.00 30.95 8.53
CA MET A 57 -7.83 32.15 8.40
C MET A 57 -9.01 32.08 9.38
N ILE A 58 -8.92 32.82 10.49
CA ILE A 58 -10.09 33.14 11.30
C ILE A 58 -10.88 34.23 10.57
N LEU A 59 -12.12 33.92 10.18
CA LEU A 59 -13.08 34.90 9.67
C LEU A 59 -13.54 35.80 10.82
N THR A 60 -12.80 36.89 11.07
CA THR A 60 -13.23 37.97 11.96
C THR A 60 -14.42 38.70 11.35
N LEU A 61 -15.63 38.36 11.82
CA LEU A 61 -16.82 39.15 11.54
C LEU A 61 -16.63 40.58 12.05
N ASN A 62 -16.90 41.54 11.17
CA ASN A 62 -16.60 42.95 11.41
C ASN A 62 -17.59 43.51 12.46
N PRO A 63 -17.14 43.96 13.65
CA PRO A 63 -18.02 44.40 14.73
C PRO A 63 -18.76 45.71 14.43
N SER A 64 -18.47 46.36 13.30
CA SER A 64 -19.16 47.57 12.83
C SER A 64 -20.66 47.39 12.53
N LEU A 65 -21.18 46.16 12.42
CA LEU A 65 -22.63 45.90 12.37
C LEU A 65 -23.36 46.14 13.72
N LEU A 66 -22.64 46.20 14.84
CA LEU A 66 -23.22 46.49 16.16
C LEU A 66 -23.33 48.00 16.45
N ASN A 67 -22.82 48.87 15.58
CA ASN A 67 -22.79 50.32 15.79
C ASN A 67 -23.80 51.06 14.90
N LEU A 68 -25.03 50.56 14.88
CA LEU A 68 -26.19 51.23 14.27
C LEU A 68 -26.64 52.40 15.16
N GLY A 69 -25.92 53.51 15.04
CA GLY A 69 -26.25 54.76 15.70
C GLY A 69 -27.62 55.30 15.24
N GLN A 70 -28.63 55.16 16.09
CA GLN A 70 -29.81 56.02 16.20
C GLN A 70 -30.70 56.24 14.96
N GLN A 71 -30.56 55.46 13.89
CA GLN A 71 -31.63 55.29 12.90
C GLN A 71 -32.72 54.38 13.49
N ARG A 72 -34.00 54.69 13.26
CA ARG A 72 -35.07 53.77 13.66
C ARG A 72 -34.90 52.48 12.87
N ILE A 73 -34.92 51.34 13.54
CA ILE A 73 -34.61 50.03 12.95
C ILE A 73 -35.46 49.77 11.69
N GLY A 74 -36.73 50.17 11.69
CA GLY A 74 -37.62 50.09 10.52
C GLY A 74 -37.14 50.86 9.28
N ASP A 75 -36.51 52.03 9.43
CA ASP A 75 -36.00 52.82 8.30
C ASP A 75 -34.79 52.13 7.65
N TYR A 76 -33.94 51.50 8.48
CA TYR A 76 -32.82 50.69 8.03
C TYR A 76 -33.29 49.42 7.33
N VAL A 77 -34.30 48.74 7.87
CA VAL A 77 -34.94 47.53 7.29
C VAL A 77 -35.57 47.85 5.93
N ASN A 78 -36.33 48.93 5.83
CA ASN A 78 -36.88 49.41 4.55
C ASN A 78 -35.81 49.84 3.55
N THR A 79 -34.59 50.13 4.01
CA THR A 79 -33.42 50.37 3.15
C THR A 79 -32.77 49.06 2.71
N LEU A 80 -32.65 48.06 3.59
CA LEU A 80 -32.17 46.72 3.24
C LEU A 80 -33.08 46.05 2.19
N LYS A 81 -34.40 46.03 2.43
CA LYS A 81 -35.40 45.45 1.50
C LYS A 81 -35.24 45.99 0.07
N ARG A 82 -35.18 47.31 -0.07
CA ARG A 82 -35.00 47.99 -1.37
C ARG A 82 -33.60 47.82 -1.96
N LYS A 83 -32.56 47.69 -1.13
CA LYS A 83 -31.17 47.55 -1.59
C LYS A 83 -30.84 46.15 -2.11
N PHE A 84 -31.47 45.12 -1.54
CA PHE A 84 -31.20 43.72 -1.86
C PHE A 84 -32.31 43.03 -2.66
N ASP A 85 -33.36 43.77 -3.05
CA ASP A 85 -34.51 43.29 -3.85
C ASP A 85 -35.10 41.98 -3.30
N LEU A 86 -35.31 41.97 -1.99
CA LEU A 86 -35.78 40.81 -1.23
C LEU A 86 -37.17 40.37 -1.69
N GLN A 87 -37.42 39.05 -1.77
CA GLN A 87 -38.73 38.54 -2.16
C GLN A 87 -39.81 38.96 -1.14
N PRO A 88 -41.10 38.96 -1.52
CA PRO A 88 -42.18 39.32 -0.59
C PRO A 88 -42.20 38.48 0.71
N GLN A 89 -41.79 37.22 0.63
CA GLN A 89 -41.63 36.36 1.81
C GLN A 89 -40.46 36.83 2.68
N ASP A 90 -39.26 36.97 2.13
CA ASP A 90 -38.07 37.48 2.83
C ASP A 90 -38.32 38.85 3.48
N CYS A 91 -39.13 39.69 2.83
CA CYS A 91 -39.56 40.98 3.38
C CYS A 91 -40.47 40.83 4.61
N THR A 92 -41.30 39.79 4.64
CA THR A 92 -42.20 39.47 5.76
C THR A 92 -41.41 38.89 6.93
N ASP A 93 -40.56 37.91 6.66
CA ASP A 93 -39.67 37.28 7.64
C ASP A 93 -38.74 38.31 8.30
N LEU A 94 -38.29 39.32 7.54
CA LEU A 94 -37.48 40.42 8.06
C LEU A 94 -38.27 41.41 8.94
N ASP A 95 -39.56 41.65 8.68
CA ASP A 95 -40.41 42.46 9.58
C ASP A 95 -40.75 41.69 10.86
N GLU A 96 -41.00 40.39 10.76
CA GLU A 96 -41.19 39.49 11.91
C GLU A 96 -39.94 39.50 12.80
N LEU A 97 -38.74 39.34 12.22
CA LEU A 97 -37.47 39.42 12.95
C LEU A 97 -37.24 40.78 13.63
N VAL A 98 -37.75 41.88 13.06
CA VAL A 98 -37.58 43.24 13.59
C VAL A 98 -38.58 43.55 14.71
N SER A 99 -39.76 42.94 14.67
CA SER A 99 -40.79 43.03 15.71
C SER A 99 -40.57 42.04 16.86
N ALA A 100 -39.80 40.97 16.62
CA ALA A 100 -39.43 39.97 17.62
C ALA A 100 -38.61 40.53 18.80
N THR A 101 -38.67 39.83 19.93
CA THR A 101 -37.89 40.13 21.14
C THR A 101 -36.38 39.97 20.91
N ALA A 102 -35.57 40.41 21.88
CA ALA A 102 -34.12 40.28 21.80
C ALA A 102 -33.65 38.81 21.83
N GLU A 103 -34.34 37.94 22.58
CA GLU A 103 -34.04 36.52 22.68
C GLU A 103 -34.37 35.77 21.39
N GLU A 104 -35.56 36.01 20.82
CA GLU A 104 -35.98 35.44 19.54
C GLU A 104 -35.03 35.84 18.40
N ARG A 105 -34.60 37.10 18.35
CA ARG A 105 -33.58 37.58 17.40
C ARG A 105 -32.24 36.85 17.56
N TYR A 106 -31.82 36.58 18.80
CA TYR A 106 -30.58 35.83 19.06
C TYR A 106 -30.69 34.37 18.61
N PHE A 107 -31.82 33.71 18.85
CA PHE A 107 -32.09 32.36 18.34
C PHE A 107 -32.11 32.33 16.82
N PHE A 108 -32.78 33.28 16.16
CA PHE A 108 -32.83 33.38 14.71
C PHE A 108 -31.45 33.61 14.10
N GLN A 109 -30.65 34.53 14.67
CA GLN A 109 -29.27 34.77 14.25
C GLN A 109 -28.40 33.51 14.41
N THR A 110 -28.57 32.77 15.51
CA THR A 110 -27.86 31.50 15.75
C THR A 110 -28.26 30.41 14.76
N ALA A 111 -29.57 30.29 14.46
CA ALA A 111 -30.09 29.36 13.46
C ALA A 111 -29.60 29.68 12.04
N LEU A 112 -29.57 30.98 11.67
CA LEU A 112 -29.04 31.45 10.40
C LEU A 112 -27.53 31.17 10.28
N LEU A 113 -26.77 31.35 11.37
CA LEU A 113 -25.34 31.02 11.42
C LEU A 113 -25.13 29.52 11.22
N LEU A 114 -25.92 28.68 11.90
CA LEU A 114 -25.92 27.21 11.73
C LEU A 114 -26.29 26.78 10.30
N ALA A 115 -27.26 27.43 9.67
CA ALA A 115 -27.64 27.18 8.29
C ALA A 115 -26.50 27.56 7.32
N ASN A 116 -25.94 28.76 7.45
CA ASN A 116 -24.79 29.21 6.66
C ASN A 116 -23.56 28.30 6.85
N CYS A 117 -23.27 27.84 8.08
CA CYS A 117 -22.20 26.88 8.32
C CYS A 117 -22.49 25.53 7.63
N LYS A 118 -23.74 25.03 7.67
CA LYS A 118 -24.13 23.81 6.93
C LYS A 118 -23.99 23.96 5.43
N ASP A 119 -24.38 25.10 4.86
CA ASP A 119 -24.34 25.32 3.42
C ASP A 119 -22.92 25.62 2.92
N GLN A 120 -22.09 26.31 3.70
CA GLN A 120 -20.64 26.38 3.44
C GLN A 120 -19.98 25.00 3.53
N LEU A 121 -20.34 24.16 4.51
CA LEU A 121 -19.87 22.77 4.57
C LEU A 121 -20.31 21.96 3.34
N LYS A 122 -21.55 22.11 2.86
CA LYS A 122 -21.98 21.50 1.58
C LYS A 122 -21.14 22.01 0.41
N LEU A 123 -20.91 23.32 0.31
CA LEU A 123 -20.17 23.95 -0.78
C LEU A 123 -18.70 23.53 -0.80
N ILE A 124 -18.06 23.42 0.36
CA ILE A 124 -16.71 22.88 0.53
C ILE A 124 -16.66 21.41 0.12
N ASN A 125 -17.68 20.63 0.50
CA ASN A 125 -17.79 19.22 0.12
C ASN A 125 -18.03 19.03 -1.39
N SER A 126 -18.75 19.93 -2.06
CA SER A 126 -19.09 19.85 -3.49
C SER A 126 -18.10 20.53 -4.44
N SER A 127 -17.18 21.36 -3.94
CA SER A 127 -16.22 22.12 -4.79
C SER A 127 -14.87 21.44 -4.99
N SER A 128 -14.56 20.36 -4.25
CA SER A 128 -13.46 19.44 -4.59
C SER A 128 -13.81 17.98 -4.29
N ASP A 129 -14.45 17.35 -5.27
CA ASP A 129 -14.66 15.88 -5.33
C ASP A 129 -13.38 15.09 -5.65
N LYS A 130 -12.23 15.76 -5.79
CA LYS A 130 -10.93 15.14 -6.09
C LYS A 130 -10.01 15.27 -4.86
N LEU A 131 -9.31 14.19 -4.51
CA LEU A 131 -8.31 14.24 -3.43
C LEU A 131 -7.22 15.32 -3.70
N PRO A 132 -6.79 16.09 -2.68
CA PRO A 132 -5.74 17.09 -2.82
C PRO A 132 -4.42 16.50 -3.35
N THR A 133 -3.73 17.21 -4.24
CA THR A 133 -2.47 16.72 -4.84
C THR A 133 -1.41 16.35 -3.81
N ALA A 134 -1.27 17.13 -2.73
CA ALA A 134 -0.36 16.83 -1.63
C ALA A 134 -0.69 15.47 -0.97
N LEU A 135 -1.97 15.19 -0.73
CA LEU A 135 -2.42 13.90 -0.18
C LEU A 135 -2.11 12.75 -1.15
N LYS A 136 -2.26 12.95 -2.47
CA LYS A 136 -1.90 11.95 -3.49
C LYS A 136 -0.40 11.61 -3.45
N THR A 137 0.46 12.63 -3.36
CA THR A 137 1.92 12.45 -3.23
C THR A 137 2.27 11.72 -1.93
N CYS A 138 1.69 12.11 -0.80
CA CYS A 138 1.88 11.42 0.48
C CYS A 138 1.40 9.96 0.42
N ALA A 139 0.23 9.70 -0.17
CA ALA A 139 -0.31 8.35 -0.33
C ALA A 139 0.64 7.46 -1.14
N ARG A 140 1.23 7.97 -2.22
CA ARG A 140 2.26 7.23 -2.98
C ARG A 140 3.50 6.96 -2.14
N SER A 141 4.03 7.95 -1.42
CA SER A 141 5.22 7.75 -0.57
C SER A 141 4.98 6.72 0.54
N PHE A 142 3.81 6.70 1.17
CA PHE A 142 3.44 5.67 2.17
C PHE A 142 3.20 4.30 1.53
N THR A 143 2.58 4.26 0.34
CA THR A 143 2.43 3.05 -0.47
C THR A 143 3.78 2.41 -0.74
N PHE A 144 4.72 3.18 -1.30
CA PHE A 144 6.07 2.73 -1.60
C PHE A 144 6.83 2.31 -0.32
N SER A 145 6.75 3.10 0.75
CA SER A 145 7.45 2.81 2.01
C SER A 145 6.98 1.50 2.67
N ILE A 146 5.68 1.19 2.61
CA ILE A 146 5.14 -0.10 3.07
C ILE A 146 5.59 -1.23 2.14
N LEU A 147 5.58 -0.99 0.82
CA LEU A 147 5.93 -1.97 -0.21
C LEU A 147 7.39 -2.43 -0.13
N VAL A 148 8.32 -1.52 0.18
CA VAL A 148 9.74 -1.85 0.36
C VAL A 148 10.12 -2.18 1.79
N SER A 149 9.19 -2.12 2.77
CA SER A 149 9.51 -2.46 4.15
C SER A 149 10.00 -3.91 4.26
N PRO A 150 11.13 -4.19 4.94
CA PRO A 150 11.63 -5.56 5.16
C PRO A 150 10.76 -6.40 6.10
N HIS A 151 9.58 -5.87 6.43
CA HIS A 151 8.62 -6.45 7.34
C HIS A 151 7.21 -6.57 6.74
N ILE A 152 7.05 -6.30 5.44
CA ILE A 152 5.82 -6.58 4.72
C ILE A 152 5.50 -8.07 4.77
N SER A 153 4.25 -8.41 5.10
CA SER A 153 3.84 -9.83 5.25
C SER A 153 3.19 -10.41 4.00
N SER A 154 2.78 -9.56 3.05
CA SER A 154 2.37 -9.96 1.71
C SER A 154 2.33 -8.75 0.77
N TYR A 155 2.72 -8.98 -0.48
CA TYR A 155 2.66 -8.06 -1.61
C TYR A 155 1.27 -8.04 -2.28
N SER A 156 0.60 -9.19 -2.35
CA SER A 156 -0.74 -9.34 -2.94
C SER A 156 -1.89 -9.25 -1.92
N GLY A 157 -1.63 -8.70 -0.73
CA GLY A 157 -2.58 -8.70 0.37
C GLY A 157 -3.82 -7.84 0.14
N LYS A 158 -5.02 -8.44 0.27
CA LYS A 158 -6.31 -7.78 -0.03
C LYS A 158 -6.60 -6.54 0.82
N ASN A 159 -5.98 -6.42 1.99
CA ASN A 159 -6.11 -5.27 2.89
C ASN A 159 -4.99 -4.22 2.73
N PHE A 160 -4.09 -4.36 1.75
CA PHE A 160 -2.91 -3.47 1.60
C PHE A 160 -3.30 -1.98 1.62
N ALA A 161 -4.31 -1.59 0.83
CA ALA A 161 -4.77 -0.21 0.80
C ALA A 161 -5.37 0.28 2.14
N ASP A 162 -6.04 -0.60 2.90
CA ASP A 162 -6.50 -0.29 4.26
C ASP A 162 -5.33 -0.06 5.23
N ILE A 163 -4.27 -0.86 5.11
CA ILE A 163 -3.05 -0.74 5.92
C ILE A 163 -2.31 0.56 5.61
N VAL A 164 -2.17 0.94 4.33
CA VAL A 164 -1.58 2.22 3.94
C VAL A 164 -2.37 3.40 4.51
N VAL A 165 -3.70 3.42 4.37
CA VAL A 165 -4.54 4.49 4.96
C VAL A 165 -4.39 4.56 6.48
N LYS A 166 -4.41 3.42 7.18
CA LYS A 166 -4.21 3.37 8.64
C LYS A 166 -2.82 3.85 9.06
N CYS A 167 -1.79 3.56 8.26
CA CYS A 167 -0.45 4.05 8.48
C CYS A 167 -0.36 5.58 8.30
N MET A 168 -0.99 6.13 7.26
CA MET A 168 -1.07 7.58 7.05
C MET A 168 -1.79 8.29 8.21
N CYS A 169 -2.94 7.77 8.66
CA CYS A 169 -3.65 8.29 9.84
C CYS A 169 -2.77 8.22 11.11
N SER A 170 -2.11 7.09 11.34
CA SER A 170 -1.23 6.90 12.51
C SER A 170 0.01 7.80 12.49
N SER A 171 0.41 8.25 11.31
CA SER A 171 1.54 9.17 11.10
C SER A 171 1.13 10.64 11.13
N GLY A 172 -0.16 10.95 11.37
CA GLY A 172 -0.68 12.31 11.42
C GLY A 172 -0.72 13.01 10.06
N VAL A 173 -0.92 12.28 8.95
CA VAL A 173 -1.05 12.89 7.63
C VAL A 173 -2.37 13.65 7.52
N ASP A 174 -2.30 14.97 7.33
CA ASP A 174 -3.47 15.83 7.17
C ASP A 174 -4.30 15.48 5.92
N GLY A 175 -5.62 15.63 6.04
CA GLY A 175 -6.56 15.48 4.93
C GLY A 175 -6.91 14.03 4.54
N VAL A 176 -6.40 13.01 5.24
CA VAL A 176 -6.86 11.63 5.03
C VAL A 176 -8.37 11.52 5.34
N PRO A 177 -9.21 11.00 4.43
CA PRO A 177 -10.66 10.90 4.65
C PRO A 177 -11.01 10.02 5.85
N ALA A 178 -11.87 10.53 6.72
CA ALA A 178 -12.42 9.78 7.85
C ALA A 178 -13.41 8.69 7.38
N GLU A 179 -13.69 7.71 8.24
CA GLU A 179 -14.55 6.55 7.92
C GLU A 179 -15.99 6.93 7.52
N ASN A 180 -16.47 8.11 7.96
CA ASN A 180 -17.77 8.67 7.56
C ASN A 180 -17.78 9.30 6.15
N GLN A 181 -16.66 9.30 5.42
CA GLN A 181 -16.55 9.77 4.02
C GLN A 181 -16.24 8.60 3.07
N PRO A 182 -17.12 7.59 2.94
CA PRO A 182 -16.80 6.33 2.24
C PRO A 182 -16.44 6.50 0.76
N ALA A 183 -16.98 7.53 0.09
CA ALA A 183 -16.66 7.82 -1.31
C ALA A 183 -15.20 8.29 -1.48
N LYS A 184 -14.76 9.29 -0.70
CA LYS A 184 -13.37 9.80 -0.73
C LYS A 184 -12.37 8.78 -0.20
N LEU A 185 -12.76 7.99 0.81
CA LEU A 185 -11.97 6.86 1.29
C LEU A 185 -11.81 5.76 0.22
N LYS A 186 -12.83 5.49 -0.59
CA LYS A 186 -12.75 4.57 -1.73
C LYS A 186 -11.82 5.13 -2.82
N GLU A 187 -11.93 6.40 -3.20
CA GLU A 187 -11.02 7.05 -4.16
C GLU A 187 -9.55 6.91 -3.70
N LEU A 188 -9.27 7.18 -2.41
CA LEU A 188 -7.93 7.09 -1.86
C LEU A 188 -7.38 5.66 -1.89
N LYS A 189 -8.20 4.66 -1.57
CA LYS A 189 -7.82 3.24 -1.66
C LYS A 189 -7.57 2.80 -3.10
N THR A 190 -8.37 3.24 -4.06
CA THR A 190 -8.13 2.99 -5.49
C THR A 190 -6.79 3.57 -5.92
N LEU A 191 -6.51 4.84 -5.60
CA LEU A 191 -5.23 5.49 -5.89
C LEU A 191 -4.03 4.74 -5.27
N ILE A 192 -4.16 4.26 -4.03
CA ILE A 192 -3.12 3.48 -3.36
C ILE A 192 -2.87 2.16 -4.09
N SER A 193 -3.91 1.45 -4.51
CA SER A 193 -3.78 0.21 -5.30
C SER A 193 -3.15 0.46 -6.68
N GLU A 194 -3.48 1.56 -7.34
CA GLU A 194 -2.83 2.00 -8.59
C GLU A 194 -1.34 2.31 -8.38
N CYS A 195 -0.99 3.04 -7.31
CA CYS A 195 0.40 3.31 -6.94
C CYS A 195 1.16 2.02 -6.64
N ALA A 196 0.62 1.12 -5.83
CA ALA A 196 1.23 -0.16 -5.49
C ALA A 196 1.48 -1.01 -6.74
N THR A 197 0.52 -1.04 -7.66
CA THR A 197 0.66 -1.72 -8.96
C THR A 197 1.77 -1.10 -9.81
N SER A 198 1.83 0.24 -9.91
CA SER A 198 2.88 0.94 -10.66
C SER A 198 4.27 0.72 -10.04
N ASP A 199 4.37 0.78 -8.71
CA ASP A 199 5.62 0.64 -7.99
C ASP A 199 6.10 -0.83 -7.98
N HIS A 200 5.19 -1.82 -7.93
CA HIS A 200 5.47 -3.24 -8.23
C HIS A 200 6.16 -3.42 -9.59
N TYR A 201 5.60 -2.83 -10.67
CA TYR A 201 6.23 -2.93 -11.99
C TYR A 201 7.59 -2.20 -12.03
N ALA A 202 7.71 -1.05 -11.38
CA ALA A 202 8.96 -0.30 -11.30
C ALA A 202 10.08 -1.08 -10.57
N ILE A 203 9.76 -1.72 -9.45
CA ILE A 203 10.72 -2.56 -8.70
C ILE A 203 11.10 -3.78 -9.54
N LYS A 204 10.13 -4.51 -10.12
CA LYS A 204 10.40 -5.68 -10.96
C LYS A 204 11.32 -5.34 -12.14
N ASN A 205 11.08 -4.20 -12.80
CA ASN A 205 11.92 -3.76 -13.93
C ASN A 205 13.35 -3.41 -13.50
N LYS A 206 13.53 -2.71 -12.36
CA LYS A 206 14.87 -2.40 -11.83
C LYS A 206 15.65 -3.67 -11.45
N VAL A 207 14.98 -4.63 -10.82
CA VAL A 207 15.53 -5.96 -10.49
C VAL A 207 15.93 -6.71 -11.76
N ALA A 208 15.05 -6.78 -12.76
CA ALA A 208 15.34 -7.48 -14.01
C ALA A 208 16.56 -6.89 -14.76
N LEU A 209 16.68 -5.55 -14.83
CA LEU A 209 17.83 -4.87 -15.44
C LEU A 209 19.13 -5.12 -14.66
N SER A 210 19.08 -5.11 -13.33
CA SER A 210 20.21 -5.42 -12.44
C SER A 210 20.76 -6.84 -12.64
N ILE A 211 19.89 -7.81 -12.94
CA ILE A 211 20.27 -9.21 -13.16
C ILE A 211 20.74 -9.45 -14.61
N ALA A 212 20.02 -8.90 -15.60
CA ALA A 212 20.21 -9.23 -17.01
C ALA A 212 21.52 -8.70 -17.62
N GLU A 213 21.98 -7.53 -17.16
CA GLU A 213 23.20 -6.89 -17.65
C GLU A 213 24.41 -7.30 -16.77
N ALA A 214 25.38 -7.99 -17.35
CA ALA A 214 26.57 -8.45 -16.61
C ALA A 214 27.36 -7.29 -15.98
N ASP A 215 27.42 -6.15 -16.68
CA ASP A 215 28.09 -4.92 -16.25
C ASP A 215 27.11 -3.88 -15.68
N SER A 216 25.94 -4.30 -15.18
CA SER A 216 24.93 -3.37 -14.67
C SER A 216 25.47 -2.52 -13.51
N SER A 217 25.31 -1.20 -13.61
CA SER A 217 25.66 -0.26 -12.53
C SER A 217 24.82 -0.44 -11.26
N THR A 218 23.76 -1.25 -11.31
CA THR A 218 22.91 -1.60 -10.17
C THR A 218 23.00 -3.08 -9.79
N ARG A 219 24.04 -3.81 -10.24
CA ARG A 219 24.17 -5.26 -9.97
C ARG A 219 24.40 -5.58 -8.49
N ASN A 220 25.19 -4.74 -7.81
CA ASN A 220 25.40 -4.78 -6.37
C ASN A 220 24.14 -4.38 -5.59
N ILE A 221 23.84 -5.10 -4.50
CA ILE A 221 22.60 -4.94 -3.74
C ILE A 221 22.35 -3.53 -3.19
N ALA A 222 23.39 -2.81 -2.75
CA ALA A 222 23.21 -1.45 -2.23
C ALA A 222 22.95 -0.42 -3.34
N LEU A 223 23.56 -0.61 -4.51
CA LEU A 223 23.28 0.21 -5.69
C LEU A 223 21.87 -0.08 -6.23
N LEU A 224 21.43 -1.34 -6.23
CA LEU A 224 20.03 -1.69 -6.52
C LEU A 224 19.06 -1.07 -5.52
N ALA A 225 19.34 -1.13 -4.22
CA ALA A 225 18.50 -0.53 -3.19
C ALA A 225 18.38 0.99 -3.35
N LYS A 226 19.50 1.68 -3.57
CA LYS A 226 19.54 3.12 -3.90
C LYS A 226 18.74 3.44 -5.16
N ALA A 227 18.86 2.61 -6.21
CA ALA A 227 18.10 2.77 -7.44
C ALA A 227 16.59 2.51 -7.25
N ILE A 228 16.21 1.53 -6.42
CA ILE A 228 14.81 1.21 -6.08
C ILE A 228 14.18 2.36 -5.31
N ILE A 229 14.76 2.77 -4.18
CA ILE A 229 14.25 3.82 -3.28
C ILE A 229 14.24 5.18 -3.97
N GLY A 230 15.26 5.51 -4.77
CA GLY A 230 15.36 6.77 -5.47
C GLY A 230 15.21 7.97 -4.53
N THR A 231 14.12 8.73 -4.68
CA THR A 231 13.83 9.94 -3.91
C THR A 231 12.81 9.74 -2.77
N HIS A 232 12.36 8.51 -2.50
CA HIS A 232 11.32 8.24 -1.49
C HIS A 232 11.78 8.44 -0.02
N GLY A 233 13.08 8.63 0.23
CA GLY A 233 13.60 9.03 1.54
C GLY A 233 13.67 7.93 2.60
N SER A 234 13.34 6.68 2.24
CA SER A 234 13.57 5.50 3.09
C SER A 234 15.07 5.29 3.32
N ALA A 235 15.46 5.00 4.56
CA ALA A 235 16.86 4.69 4.88
C ALA A 235 17.23 3.30 4.34
N ILE A 236 18.43 3.18 3.76
CA ILE A 236 18.98 1.88 3.35
C ILE A 236 19.55 1.19 4.59
N THR A 237 18.89 0.15 5.07
CA THR A 237 19.31 -0.64 6.23
C THR A 237 19.79 -2.03 5.79
N PRO A 238 20.57 -2.76 6.62
CA PRO A 238 20.92 -4.16 6.34
C PRO A 238 19.70 -5.04 6.06
N ASP A 239 18.65 -4.90 6.88
CA ASP A 239 17.37 -5.61 6.69
C ASP A 239 16.74 -5.33 5.31
N LEU A 240 16.81 -4.09 4.84
CA LEU A 240 16.30 -3.71 3.52
C LEU A 240 17.15 -4.30 2.38
N LEU A 241 18.49 -4.33 2.53
CA LEU A 241 19.36 -4.96 1.54
C LEU A 241 19.08 -6.47 1.44
N ALA A 242 18.96 -7.16 2.58
CA ALA A 242 18.65 -8.59 2.60
C ALA A 242 17.25 -8.89 2.03
N HIS A 243 16.27 -8.03 2.31
CA HIS A 243 14.94 -8.12 1.71
C HIS A 243 14.95 -7.90 0.19
N ILE A 244 15.74 -6.96 -0.33
CA ILE A 244 15.88 -6.74 -1.77
C ILE A 244 16.64 -7.90 -2.43
N ALA A 245 17.59 -8.55 -1.74
CA ALA A 245 18.26 -9.76 -2.25
C ALA A 245 17.24 -10.91 -2.42
N VAL A 246 16.32 -11.06 -1.47
CA VAL A 246 15.17 -11.96 -1.59
C VAL A 246 14.28 -11.59 -2.79
N ILE A 247 13.88 -10.33 -2.94
CA ILE A 247 13.09 -9.87 -4.12
C ILE A 247 13.83 -10.19 -5.43
N LYS A 248 15.15 -10.00 -5.48
CA LYS A 248 16.02 -10.28 -6.63
C LYS A 248 16.16 -11.78 -6.93
N SER A 249 16.03 -12.65 -5.92
CA SER A 249 16.07 -14.11 -6.07
C SER A 249 14.75 -14.75 -6.52
N CYS A 250 13.63 -14.01 -6.48
CA CYS A 250 12.29 -14.50 -6.82
C CYS A 250 11.83 -14.00 -8.20
N ASP A 251 11.25 -14.88 -9.02
CA ASP A 251 10.82 -14.52 -10.38
C ASP A 251 9.74 -13.40 -10.43
N PHE A 252 8.85 -13.33 -9.42
CA PHE A 252 7.91 -12.23 -9.19
C PHE A 252 7.09 -12.39 -7.87
N TRP A 253 6.27 -11.36 -7.58
CA TRP A 253 5.44 -11.17 -6.38
C TRP A 253 4.68 -12.40 -5.87
N GLY A 254 4.13 -13.25 -6.75
CA GLY A 254 3.37 -14.42 -6.32
C GLY A 254 4.24 -15.53 -5.72
N GLU A 255 5.49 -15.68 -6.18
CA GLU A 255 6.44 -16.63 -5.60
C GLU A 255 7.11 -16.04 -4.34
N LEU A 256 7.30 -14.73 -4.33
CA LEU A 256 7.74 -13.99 -3.13
C LEU A 256 6.70 -14.09 -2.00
N ASP A 257 5.41 -13.90 -2.30
CA ASP A 257 4.31 -14.10 -1.34
C ASP A 257 4.29 -15.54 -0.79
N LYS A 258 4.41 -16.56 -1.65
CA LYS A 258 4.53 -17.96 -1.18
C LYS A 258 5.76 -18.18 -0.31
N SER A 259 6.90 -17.60 -0.66
CA SER A 259 8.14 -17.73 0.11
C SER A 259 7.99 -17.12 1.50
N ILE A 260 7.43 -15.91 1.56
CA ILE A 260 7.08 -15.21 2.80
C ILE A 260 6.07 -16.00 3.64
N ASP A 261 5.01 -16.55 3.03
CA ASP A 261 4.03 -17.40 3.72
C ASP A 261 4.63 -18.72 4.22
N CYS A 262 5.52 -19.35 3.46
CA CYS A 262 6.25 -20.54 3.89
C CYS A 262 7.14 -20.26 5.12
N TRP A 263 7.81 -19.11 5.16
CA TRP A 263 8.66 -18.72 6.29
C TRP A 263 7.87 -18.29 7.54
N HIS A 264 6.72 -17.64 7.36
CA HIS A 264 5.85 -17.23 8.46
C HIS A 264 4.93 -18.34 8.98
N GLY A 265 4.65 -19.36 8.16
CA GLY A 265 3.58 -20.32 8.38
C GLY A 265 2.20 -19.78 7.96
N ASN A 266 1.21 -20.67 7.88
CA ASN A 266 -0.14 -20.37 7.36
C ASN A 266 -0.81 -19.13 8.00
N GLY A 267 -0.67 -17.96 7.36
CA GLY A 267 -1.38 -16.72 7.69
C GLY A 267 -0.56 -15.56 8.25
N GLY A 268 0.72 -15.40 7.89
CA GLY A 268 1.58 -14.27 8.26
C GLY A 268 2.13 -14.33 9.68
N PHE A 269 2.54 -13.18 10.27
CA PHE A 269 3.18 -13.03 11.60
C PHE A 269 2.33 -13.50 12.82
N LYS A 270 1.85 -14.75 12.83
CA LYS A 270 1.07 -15.34 13.92
C LYS A 270 1.88 -16.34 14.74
N GLN A 271 2.53 -15.83 15.77
CA GLN A 271 2.71 -16.45 17.10
C GLN A 271 3.50 -17.79 17.21
N HIS A 272 3.68 -18.57 16.15
CA HIS A 272 4.34 -19.89 16.13
C HIS A 272 5.21 -20.14 14.89
N GLY A 273 5.32 -19.18 13.95
CA GLY A 273 6.23 -19.29 12.82
C GLY A 273 7.69 -19.31 13.28
N ASN A 274 8.53 -20.15 12.63
CA ASN A 274 9.94 -20.27 12.99
C ASN A 274 10.73 -19.08 12.45
N SER A 275 10.65 -17.95 13.16
CA SER A 275 11.33 -16.70 12.80
C SER A 275 12.84 -16.87 12.61
N VAL A 276 13.47 -17.85 13.25
CA VAL A 276 14.89 -18.16 13.07
C VAL A 276 15.16 -18.74 11.67
N GLU A 277 14.35 -19.68 11.19
CA GLU A 277 14.48 -20.23 9.83
C GLU A 277 14.21 -19.18 8.75
N MET A 278 13.25 -18.27 8.98
CA MET A 278 13.01 -17.12 8.10
C MET A 278 14.27 -16.23 8.01
N TRP A 279 14.78 -15.76 9.16
CA TRP A 279 15.95 -14.88 9.18
C TRP A 279 17.19 -15.56 8.61
N GLN A 280 17.39 -16.86 8.85
CA GLN A 280 18.47 -17.63 8.23
C GLN A 280 18.32 -17.74 6.71
N SER A 281 17.09 -17.90 6.19
CA SER A 281 16.82 -17.96 4.75
C SER A 281 17.11 -16.62 4.08
N ILE A 282 16.61 -15.53 4.67
CA ILE A 282 16.86 -14.15 4.21
C ILE A 282 18.36 -13.83 4.24
N HIS A 283 19.05 -14.17 5.33
CA HIS A 283 20.49 -13.96 5.48
C HIS A 283 21.31 -14.76 4.46
N PHE A 284 20.96 -16.03 4.22
CA PHE A 284 21.63 -16.86 3.22
C PHE A 284 21.49 -16.29 1.80
N THR A 285 20.30 -15.85 1.42
CA THR A 285 20.08 -15.20 0.11
C THR A 285 20.85 -13.89 -0.01
N TYR A 286 20.98 -13.13 1.08
CA TYR A 286 21.81 -11.91 1.13
C TYR A 286 23.31 -12.22 1.00
N GLU A 287 23.83 -13.20 1.74
CA GLU A 287 25.23 -13.63 1.64
C GLU A 287 25.56 -14.15 0.23
N ASP A 288 24.63 -14.84 -0.41
CA ASP A 288 24.79 -15.31 -1.79
C ASP A 288 24.83 -14.15 -2.81
N ASP A 289 23.99 -13.14 -2.63
CA ASP A 289 24.02 -11.92 -3.46
C ASP A 289 25.34 -11.14 -3.25
N VAL A 290 25.82 -11.06 -2.01
CA VAL A 290 27.11 -10.45 -1.66
C VAL A 290 28.30 -11.21 -2.28
N GLU A 291 28.29 -12.54 -2.22
CA GLU A 291 29.34 -13.37 -2.82
C GLU A 291 29.32 -13.30 -4.35
N THR A 292 28.13 -13.19 -4.96
CA THR A 292 27.97 -13.16 -6.42
C THR A 292 28.17 -11.77 -7.04
N TYR A 293 27.79 -10.69 -6.34
CA TYR A 293 27.73 -9.32 -6.88
C TYR A 293 28.47 -8.27 -6.03
N GLY A 294 29.25 -8.72 -5.04
CA GLY A 294 30.14 -7.91 -4.22
C GLY A 294 29.52 -7.37 -2.92
N ASP A 295 30.39 -7.08 -1.96
CA ASP A 295 29.99 -6.52 -0.66
C ASP A 295 29.47 -5.07 -0.81
N PRO A 296 28.25 -4.74 -0.34
CA PRO A 296 27.71 -3.39 -0.38
C PRO A 296 28.53 -2.35 0.41
N VAL A 297 29.36 -2.76 1.37
CA VAL A 297 30.31 -1.87 2.09
C VAL A 297 31.35 -1.26 1.15
N ASN A 298 31.64 -1.91 0.02
CA ASN A 298 32.55 -1.37 -1.01
C ASN A 298 31.90 -0.30 -1.91
N THR A 299 30.67 0.14 -1.61
CA THR A 299 29.94 1.15 -2.38
C THR A 299 29.83 2.47 -1.63
N GLU A 300 29.61 3.58 -2.35
CA GLU A 300 29.34 4.91 -1.78
C GLU A 300 27.94 5.03 -1.14
N VAL A 301 27.23 3.92 -0.92
CA VAL A 301 25.87 3.91 -0.39
C VAL A 301 25.91 3.89 1.13
N GLN A 302 25.44 4.97 1.76
CA GLN A 302 25.35 5.03 3.21
C GLN A 302 24.31 4.03 3.74
N ILE A 303 24.79 2.97 4.39
CA ILE A 303 23.97 2.00 5.11
C ILE A 303 23.71 2.54 6.52
N THR A 304 22.44 2.66 6.88
CA THR A 304 21.96 3.15 8.18
C THR A 304 21.76 1.99 9.14
N ASP A 305 22.32 2.09 10.34
CA ASP A 305 22.08 1.17 11.45
C ASP A 305 20.58 1.13 11.81
N ILE A 306 20.03 -0.08 12.00
CA ILE A 306 18.62 -0.33 12.34
C ILE A 306 18.19 0.45 13.61
N ARG A 307 19.11 0.68 14.54
CA ARG A 307 18.86 1.47 15.77
C ARG A 307 18.57 2.94 15.48
N ASN A 308 19.12 3.46 14.38
CA ASN A 308 19.07 4.87 13.97
C ASN A 308 17.93 5.19 12.99
N ILE A 309 17.07 4.22 12.64
CA ILE A 309 15.92 4.48 11.76
C ILE A 309 14.93 5.46 12.40
N SER A 310 14.30 6.28 11.55
CA SER A 310 13.34 7.30 11.98
C SER A 310 12.09 6.68 12.62
N ASN A 311 11.41 7.46 13.47
CA ASN A 311 10.14 7.03 14.05
C ASN A 311 9.04 6.83 12.99
N SER A 312 9.08 7.56 11.87
CA SER A 312 8.17 7.33 10.74
C SER A 312 8.40 5.97 10.09
N GLN A 313 9.65 5.54 9.88
CA GLN A 313 9.95 4.20 9.37
C GLN A 313 9.46 3.11 10.33
N LYS A 314 9.66 3.27 11.66
CA LYS A 314 9.14 2.33 12.67
C LYS A 314 7.62 2.19 12.64
N ILE A 315 6.88 3.26 12.34
CA ILE A 315 5.42 3.23 12.16
C ILE A 315 5.05 2.46 10.89
N VAL A 316 5.69 2.78 9.75
CA VAL A 316 5.53 2.07 8.48
C VAL A 316 5.75 0.57 8.65
N ASP A 317 6.86 0.19 9.27
CA ASP A 317 7.27 -1.19 9.51
C ASP A 317 6.29 -1.97 10.40
N ASN A 318 5.73 -1.33 11.43
CA ASN A 318 4.69 -1.92 12.28
C ASN A 318 3.35 -2.11 11.54
N TRP A 319 3.06 -1.29 10.54
CA TRP A 319 1.88 -1.46 9.68
C TRP A 319 2.11 -2.48 8.57
N ALA A 320 3.30 -2.53 7.97
CA ALA A 320 3.67 -3.52 6.95
C ALA A 320 3.50 -4.98 7.44
N LYS A 321 3.79 -5.23 8.72
CA LYS A 321 3.56 -6.51 9.46
C LYS A 321 2.09 -6.95 9.55
N ARG A 322 1.15 -6.13 9.08
CA ARG A 322 -0.31 -6.32 9.21
C ARG A 322 -1.02 -6.47 7.86
N VAL A 323 -0.27 -6.45 6.75
CA VAL A 323 -0.82 -6.81 5.44
C VAL A 323 -1.15 -8.30 5.47
N THR A 324 -2.41 -8.66 5.28
CA THR A 324 -2.85 -10.06 5.33
C THR A 324 -2.64 -10.70 3.96
N PRO A 325 -1.94 -11.86 3.88
CA PRO A 325 -1.84 -12.63 2.65
C PRO A 325 -3.22 -12.91 2.02
N PRO A 326 -3.32 -13.03 0.69
CA PRO A 326 -4.55 -13.49 0.06
C PRO A 326 -4.91 -14.88 0.62
N ALA A 327 -6.14 -15.04 1.10
CA ALA A 327 -6.59 -16.32 1.63
C ALA A 327 -6.40 -17.42 0.57
N ALA A 328 -5.64 -18.48 0.92
CA ALA A 328 -5.38 -19.61 0.05
C ALA A 328 -6.71 -20.12 -0.52
N GLU A 329 -6.85 -20.06 -1.85
CA GLU A 329 -8.03 -20.59 -2.52
C GLU A 329 -8.04 -22.10 -2.29
N LYS A 330 -9.01 -22.58 -1.50
CA LYS A 330 -9.23 -24.01 -1.30
C LYS A 330 -9.57 -24.61 -2.67
N SER A 331 -8.58 -25.21 -3.32
CA SER A 331 -8.75 -25.80 -4.63
C SER A 331 -9.85 -26.86 -4.57
N LYS A 332 -10.98 -26.61 -5.25
CA LYS A 332 -12.16 -27.47 -5.25
C LYS A 332 -11.96 -28.79 -6.03
N HIS A 333 -10.72 -29.23 -6.24
CA HIS A 333 -10.35 -30.27 -7.20
C HIS A 333 -10.04 -31.66 -6.60
N SER A 334 -10.16 -31.87 -5.29
CA SER A 334 -9.91 -33.17 -4.64
C SER A 334 -11.16 -33.94 -4.19
N ALA A 335 -12.35 -33.57 -4.67
CA ALA A 335 -13.63 -34.16 -4.22
C ALA A 335 -14.46 -34.80 -5.36
N ALA A 336 -13.85 -35.13 -6.50
CA ALA A 336 -14.56 -35.65 -7.68
C ALA A 336 -13.73 -36.68 -8.45
N HIS A 337 -13.19 -37.71 -7.77
CA HIS A 337 -12.52 -38.82 -8.47
C HIS A 337 -12.52 -40.18 -7.75
N ASP A 338 -13.52 -40.50 -6.91
CA ASP A 338 -13.49 -41.75 -6.13
C ASP A 338 -14.86 -42.43 -5.93
N ASP A 339 -15.81 -42.26 -6.87
CA ASP A 339 -17.15 -42.90 -6.74
C ASP A 339 -17.85 -43.22 -8.09
N ASP A 340 -17.13 -43.75 -9.10
CA ASP A 340 -17.75 -44.26 -10.35
C ASP A 340 -17.20 -45.63 -10.83
N HIS A 341 -16.98 -46.56 -9.90
CA HIS A 341 -16.59 -47.94 -10.22
C HIS A 341 -17.45 -49.00 -9.51
N ARG A 342 -18.78 -48.80 -9.45
CA ARG A 342 -19.67 -49.87 -8.91
C ARG A 342 -21.10 -50.01 -9.45
N GLN A 343 -21.34 -49.91 -10.76
CA GLN A 343 -22.56 -50.51 -11.34
C GLN A 343 -22.45 -50.91 -12.84
N LYS A 344 -21.81 -52.06 -13.10
CA LYS A 344 -21.98 -52.83 -14.35
C LYS A 344 -22.57 -54.21 -14.04
N ARG A 345 -23.90 -54.37 -14.19
CA ARG A 345 -24.61 -55.65 -14.45
C ARG A 345 -26.14 -55.45 -14.51
N SER A 346 -26.71 -55.37 -15.72
CA SER A 346 -27.85 -56.20 -16.18
C SER A 346 -28.46 -55.69 -17.49
N ARG A 347 -28.74 -56.62 -18.43
CA ARG A 347 -29.61 -56.51 -19.64
C ARG A 347 -29.24 -55.43 -20.69
N GLN A 348 -28.99 -55.71 -21.98
CA GLN A 348 -29.51 -56.69 -22.96
C GLN A 348 -30.90 -56.33 -23.53
N GLU A 349 -30.98 -56.32 -24.88
CA GLU A 349 -32.19 -56.20 -25.74
C GLU A 349 -32.88 -54.80 -25.75
N SER A 350 -33.28 -54.18 -26.87
CA SER A 350 -33.35 -54.59 -28.31
C SER A 350 -33.35 -53.35 -29.26
N GLU A 351 -33.30 -53.61 -30.59
CA GLU A 351 -34.03 -52.88 -31.68
C GLU A 351 -33.78 -51.35 -31.88
N SER A 352 -33.17 -50.91 -32.99
CA SER A 352 -33.63 -50.80 -34.40
C SER A 352 -34.42 -49.52 -34.71
N GLY A 353 -34.05 -48.81 -35.80
CA GLY A 353 -34.62 -47.52 -36.22
C GLY A 353 -33.48 -46.53 -36.53
N ASP A 354 -33.03 -46.22 -37.75
CA ASP A 354 -33.63 -45.95 -39.08
C ASP A 354 -33.45 -44.46 -39.46
N LEU A 355 -33.63 -44.12 -40.74
CA LEU A 355 -33.01 -43.04 -41.53
C LEU A 355 -33.37 -41.57 -41.19
N HIS A 356 -32.42 -40.67 -41.47
CA HIS A 356 -32.47 -39.43 -42.30
C HIS A 356 -31.30 -38.50 -41.86
N GLU A 357 -30.38 -38.05 -42.71
CA GLU A 357 -30.46 -37.17 -43.90
C GLU A 357 -30.68 -35.68 -43.58
N ASP A 358 -30.16 -34.86 -44.50
CA ASP A 358 -30.23 -33.41 -44.63
C ASP A 358 -29.48 -32.56 -43.58
N GLU A 359 -28.94 -31.39 -43.88
CA GLU A 359 -28.35 -30.73 -45.07
C GLU A 359 -28.03 -29.29 -44.61
N ASN A 360 -27.22 -28.55 -45.36
CA ASN A 360 -26.90 -27.12 -45.15
C ASN A 360 -26.11 -26.75 -43.87
N GLY A 361 -25.16 -25.81 -43.92
CA GLY A 361 -24.67 -25.06 -45.08
C GLY A 361 -24.14 -23.68 -44.70
N SER A 362 -23.50 -23.02 -45.68
CA SER A 362 -23.04 -21.62 -45.65
C SER A 362 -21.77 -21.32 -44.84
N GLU A 363 -20.63 -21.45 -45.52
CA GLU A 363 -19.48 -20.58 -45.27
C GLU A 363 -19.85 -19.13 -45.59
N CYS A 364 -19.38 -18.18 -44.76
CA CYS A 364 -19.35 -16.76 -45.12
C CYS A 364 -17.93 -16.22 -44.96
N ASN A 365 -17.24 -16.17 -46.09
CA ASN A 365 -15.91 -15.61 -46.24
C ASN A 365 -16.07 -14.20 -46.83
N PHE A 366 -15.60 -13.15 -46.14
CA PHE A 366 -15.36 -11.83 -46.74
C PHE A 366 -14.23 -11.13 -46.01
N GLY A 367 -13.12 -10.95 -46.70
CA GLY A 367 -12.11 -9.96 -46.34
C GLY A 367 -12.17 -8.76 -47.28
N THR A 368 -11.77 -7.60 -46.77
CA THR A 368 -11.11 -6.52 -47.53
C THR A 368 -10.25 -5.71 -46.56
#